data_AF-A0A067DME0-F1
#
_entry.id   AF-A0A067DME0-F1
#
_cell.length_a   1.000
_cell.length_b   1.000
_cell.length_c   1.000
_cell.angle_alpha   90.00
_cell.angle_beta   90.00
_cell.angle_gamma   90.00
#
_symmetry.space_group_name_H-M   'P 1'
#
loop_
_entity.id
_entity.type
_entity.pdbx_description
1 polymer ?
#
loop_
_entity_poly.entity_id
_entity_poly.type
_entity_poly.pdbx_seq_one_letter_code
_entity_poly.pdbx_strand_id
1 'polypeptide(L)'
;MKSCSAMETTSFIKFSLMSLIWIIVLMNEIHGYKACLETERTALLEIKSFFISVSDIGYDDKILPSWVGEDDGMSSDCCDDWEGVKCNATTRRVMQLSLNETIKFNYSSGSGSALLLNMSLFHPFEELQRLDLPGNWFTGIYENRAYDSFGSLKQLKMLNLGDNFFNDSILPYLNTLTSLTTLILSDNSIEGSRTKQGLANLRYLQVLDLSGNFNITSGSLTRLGRLLR
;
A
#
# COMPACT_ATOMS: atom_id res chain seq x y z
N MET A 1 -2.29 -69.93 23.52
CA MET A 1 -1.67 -68.65 23.93
C MET A 1 -1.07 -67.94 22.72
N LYS A 2 -1.86 -67.22 21.91
CA LYS A 2 -1.35 -66.40 20.78
C LYS A 2 -2.08 -65.05 20.59
N SER A 3 -3.05 -64.73 21.46
CA SER A 3 -3.98 -63.61 21.22
C SER A 3 -3.65 -62.29 21.93
N CYS A 4 -2.68 -62.27 22.86
CA CYS A 4 -2.40 -61.05 23.65
C CYS A 4 -1.37 -60.12 22.98
N SER A 5 -0.32 -60.69 22.37
CA SER A 5 0.74 -59.93 21.69
C SER A 5 0.26 -59.15 20.45
N ALA A 6 -0.74 -59.67 19.71
CA ALA A 6 -1.29 -59.01 18.53
C ALA A 6 -2.18 -57.79 18.88
N MET A 7 -2.81 -57.79 20.06
CA MET A 7 -3.71 -56.72 20.50
C MET A 7 -2.95 -55.50 21.04
N GLU A 8 -1.83 -55.74 21.74
CA GLU A 8 -0.93 -54.67 22.18
C GLU A 8 -0.22 -54.02 20.98
N THR A 9 0.33 -54.83 20.07
CA THR A 9 1.01 -54.31 18.87
C THR A 9 0.09 -53.49 17.97
N THR A 10 -1.17 -53.91 17.77
CA THR A 10 -2.16 -53.13 17.01
C THR A 10 -2.57 -51.82 17.70
N SER A 11 -2.62 -51.79 19.03
CA SER A 11 -2.88 -50.59 19.82
C SER A 11 -1.73 -49.57 19.72
N PHE A 12 -0.48 -50.03 19.85
CA PHE A 12 0.71 -49.20 19.70
C PHE A 12 0.85 -48.62 18.28
N ILE A 13 0.55 -49.42 17.25
CA ILE A 13 0.58 -48.97 15.84
C ILE A 13 -0.48 -47.88 15.60
N LYS A 14 -1.69 -48.03 16.15
CA LYS A 14 -2.74 -47.01 16.05
C LYS A 14 -2.35 -45.69 16.74
N PHE A 15 -1.75 -45.75 17.93
CA PHE A 15 -1.31 -44.55 18.65
C PHE A 15 -0.18 -43.83 17.89
N SER A 16 0.78 -44.59 17.34
CA SER A 16 1.86 -44.06 16.50
C SER A 16 1.35 -43.40 15.22
N LEU A 17 0.43 -44.05 14.49
CA LEU A 17 -0.21 -43.49 13.30
C LEU A 17 -0.99 -42.20 13.59
N MET A 18 -1.72 -42.14 14.71
CA MET A 18 -2.43 -40.92 15.10
C MET A 18 -1.44 -39.79 15.41
N SER A 19 -0.34 -40.06 16.12
CA SER A 19 0.69 -39.05 16.39
C SER A 19 1.38 -38.56 15.10
N LEU A 20 1.61 -39.44 14.12
CA LEU A 20 2.14 -39.09 12.81
C LEU A 20 1.15 -38.26 12.00
N ILE A 21 -0.15 -38.56 12.03
CA ILE A 21 -1.20 -37.75 11.40
C ILE A 21 -1.23 -36.35 12.03
N TRP A 22 -1.17 -36.24 13.36
CA TRP A 22 -1.09 -34.94 14.04
C TRP A 22 0.21 -34.20 13.72
N ILE A 23 1.35 -34.87 13.59
CA ILE A 23 2.61 -34.26 13.14
C ILE A 23 2.51 -33.83 11.68
N ILE A 24 1.85 -34.59 10.79
CA ILE A 24 1.62 -34.20 9.40
C ILE A 24 0.63 -33.04 9.31
N VAL A 25 -0.40 -32.98 10.16
CA VAL A 25 -1.32 -31.83 10.27
C VAL A 25 -0.58 -30.61 10.80
N LEU A 26 0.22 -30.75 11.87
CA LEU A 26 1.07 -29.68 12.40
C LEU A 26 2.14 -29.26 11.38
N MET A 27 2.69 -30.20 10.60
CA MET A 27 3.62 -29.90 9.53
C MET A 27 2.91 -29.26 8.33
N ASN A 28 1.67 -29.61 8.00
CA ASN A 28 0.86 -28.90 7.02
C ASN A 28 0.46 -27.49 7.51
N GLU A 29 0.44 -27.25 8.82
CA GLU A 29 0.35 -25.90 9.40
C GLU A 29 1.72 -25.18 9.52
N ILE A 30 2.85 -25.89 9.33
CA ILE A 30 4.22 -25.36 9.49
C ILE A 30 5.04 -25.34 8.17
N HIS A 31 4.57 -25.95 7.08
CA HIS A 31 5.19 -25.91 5.74
C HIS A 31 4.44 -24.88 4.87
N GLY A 32 4.81 -23.60 4.94
CA GLY A 32 5.59 -22.96 3.87
C GLY A 32 4.66 -22.50 2.75
N TYR A 33 4.04 -21.32 2.83
CA TYR A 33 4.67 -20.02 2.62
C TYR A 33 3.99 -18.94 3.47
N LYS A 34 4.74 -18.17 4.25
CA LYS A 34 4.16 -17.08 5.05
C LYS A 34 4.07 -15.80 4.22
N ALA A 35 3.26 -15.78 3.17
CA ALA A 35 2.92 -14.53 2.49
C ALA A 35 2.25 -13.52 3.45
N CYS A 36 2.23 -12.23 3.08
CA CYS A 36 1.25 -11.27 3.59
C CYS A 36 -0.19 -11.81 3.40
N LEU A 37 -1.16 -11.24 4.12
CA LEU A 37 -2.57 -11.65 4.05
C LEU A 37 -3.04 -11.75 2.59
N GLU A 38 -3.74 -12.82 2.22
CA GLU A 38 -4.09 -13.11 0.80
C GLU A 38 -4.82 -11.95 0.10
N THR A 39 -5.69 -11.25 0.82
CA THR A 39 -6.38 -10.06 0.31
C THR A 39 -5.43 -8.89 0.07
N GLU A 40 -4.41 -8.71 0.91
CA GLU A 40 -3.35 -7.71 0.72
C GLU A 40 -2.42 -8.12 -0.43
N ARG A 41 -2.05 -9.39 -0.53
CA ARG A 41 -1.26 -9.92 -1.65
C ARG A 41 -1.94 -9.67 -2.99
N THR A 42 -3.23 -10.00 -3.09
CA THR A 42 -4.04 -9.73 -4.28
C THR A 42 -4.08 -8.24 -4.60
N ALA A 43 -4.31 -7.39 -3.59
CA ALA A 43 -4.34 -5.94 -3.77
C ALA A 43 -3.00 -5.37 -4.25
N LEU A 44 -1.87 -5.91 -3.79
CA LEU A 44 -0.55 -5.51 -4.29
C LEU A 44 -0.38 -5.88 -5.77
N LEU A 45 -0.84 -7.06 -6.20
CA LEU A 45 -0.82 -7.43 -7.62
C LEU A 45 -1.75 -6.56 -8.46
N GLU A 46 -2.89 -6.13 -7.93
CA GLU A 46 -3.76 -5.13 -8.57
C GLU A 46 -3.08 -3.76 -8.70
N ILE A 47 -2.33 -3.33 -7.68
CA ILE A 47 -1.49 -2.13 -7.75
C ILE A 47 -0.46 -2.26 -8.88
N LYS A 48 0.24 -3.40 -8.98
CA LYS A 48 1.18 -3.65 -10.06
C LYS A 48 0.50 -3.54 -11.43
N SER A 49 -0.65 -4.19 -11.60
CA SER A 49 -1.45 -4.12 -12.83
C SER A 49 -1.86 -2.68 -13.18
N PHE A 50 -2.27 -1.89 -12.18
CA PHE A 50 -2.56 -0.48 -12.37
C PHE A 50 -1.34 0.29 -12.90
N PHE A 51 -0.16 0.15 -12.27
CA PHE A 51 1.05 0.84 -12.72
C PHE A 51 1.51 0.42 -14.12
N ILE A 52 1.36 -0.86 -14.48
CA ILE A 52 1.58 -1.35 -15.85
C ILE A 52 0.62 -0.65 -16.82
N SER A 53 -0.67 -0.57 -16.47
CA SER A 53 -1.70 -0.02 -17.36
C SER A 53 -1.54 1.48 -17.64
N VAL A 54 -0.93 2.23 -16.73
CA VAL A 54 -0.72 3.69 -16.86
C VAL A 54 0.68 4.05 -17.36
N SER A 55 1.57 3.07 -17.53
CA SER A 55 2.92 3.25 -18.08
C SER A 55 2.96 2.98 -19.58
N ASP A 56 4.04 3.38 -20.24
CA ASP A 56 4.24 3.10 -21.66
C ASP A 56 4.50 1.61 -21.95
N ILE A 57 4.13 1.19 -23.17
CA ILE A 57 4.32 -0.19 -23.64
C ILE A 57 5.80 -0.59 -23.58
N GLY A 58 6.08 -1.78 -23.05
CA GLY A 58 7.42 -2.36 -22.99
C GLY A 58 8.19 -2.04 -21.71
N TYR A 59 7.51 -1.49 -20.70
CA TYR A 59 8.05 -1.32 -19.35
C TYR A 59 7.48 -2.32 -18.34
N ASP A 60 6.56 -3.19 -18.73
CA ASP A 60 5.83 -4.14 -17.88
C ASP A 60 6.78 -4.90 -16.94
N ASP A 61 7.86 -5.46 -17.49
CA ASP A 61 8.88 -6.24 -16.78
C ASP A 61 9.69 -5.42 -15.77
N LYS A 62 9.68 -4.08 -15.90
CA LYS A 62 10.44 -3.14 -15.06
C LYS A 62 9.59 -2.50 -13.97
N ILE A 63 8.27 -2.72 -14.01
CA ILE A 63 7.34 -2.17 -13.03
C ILE A 63 7.19 -3.17 -11.90
N LEU A 64 7.68 -2.79 -10.72
CA LEU A 64 7.66 -3.60 -9.50
C LEU A 64 8.12 -5.06 -9.77
N PRO A 65 9.36 -5.25 -10.28
CA PRO A 65 9.81 -6.54 -10.81
C PRO A 65 9.88 -7.64 -9.73
N SER A 66 10.03 -7.25 -8.46
CA SER A 66 10.04 -8.19 -7.32
C SER A 66 8.66 -8.71 -6.95
N TRP A 67 7.57 -8.07 -7.41
CA TRP A 67 6.20 -8.44 -7.04
C TRP A 67 5.71 -9.56 -7.97
N VAL A 68 6.05 -10.81 -7.64
CA VAL A 68 5.80 -11.99 -8.49
C VAL A 68 4.59 -12.82 -8.04
N GLY A 69 3.83 -13.33 -9.00
CA GLY A 69 2.65 -14.16 -8.76
C GLY A 69 3.01 -15.61 -8.44
N GLU A 70 2.00 -16.43 -8.10
CA GLU A 70 2.22 -17.87 -7.88
C GLU A 70 2.60 -18.61 -9.17
N ASP A 71 2.10 -18.14 -10.32
CA ASP A 71 2.33 -18.73 -11.64
C ASP A 71 3.77 -18.59 -12.15
N ASP A 72 4.58 -17.74 -11.52
CA ASP A 72 5.99 -17.50 -11.88
C ASP A 72 6.93 -18.57 -11.32
N GLY A 73 6.40 -19.60 -10.62
CA GLY A 73 7.17 -20.74 -10.12
C GLY A 73 8.13 -20.42 -8.97
N MET A 74 8.16 -19.16 -8.53
CA MET A 74 8.86 -18.69 -7.35
C MET A 74 7.83 -18.16 -6.37
N SER A 75 7.52 -18.95 -5.36
CA SER A 75 6.71 -18.45 -4.28
C SER A 75 7.54 -17.50 -3.41
N SER A 76 7.29 -16.22 -3.63
CA SER A 76 7.90 -15.10 -2.91
C SER A 76 6.95 -14.57 -1.85
N ASP A 77 7.50 -14.25 -0.69
CA ASP A 77 6.78 -13.60 0.39
C ASP A 77 6.79 -12.08 0.14
N CYS A 78 5.60 -11.49 -0.01
CA CYS A 78 5.46 -10.03 -0.14
C CYS A 78 6.07 -9.25 1.02
N CYS A 79 6.17 -9.81 2.23
CA CYS A 79 6.72 -9.10 3.38
C CYS A 79 8.24 -9.07 3.42
N ASP A 80 8.90 -10.06 2.81
CA ASP A 80 10.33 -10.30 2.93
C ASP A 80 11.07 -10.06 1.59
N ASP A 81 10.41 -10.31 0.45
CA ASP A 81 11.03 -10.29 -0.88
C ASP A 81 10.60 -9.10 -1.75
N TRP A 82 9.40 -8.53 -1.52
CA TRP A 82 8.87 -7.49 -2.41
C TRP A 82 9.42 -6.12 -2.03
N GLU A 83 10.15 -5.53 -2.97
CA GLU A 83 10.72 -4.21 -2.80
C GLU A 83 9.61 -3.18 -2.55
N GLY A 84 9.83 -2.31 -1.57
CA GLY A 84 8.88 -1.28 -1.18
C GLY A 84 7.74 -1.75 -0.28
N VAL A 85 7.60 -3.05 0.00
CA VAL A 85 6.63 -3.58 0.96
C VAL A 85 7.31 -3.79 2.31
N LYS A 86 6.70 -3.31 3.40
CA LYS A 86 7.08 -3.74 4.76
C LYS A 86 5.87 -4.11 5.56
N CYS A 87 6.01 -5.20 6.31
CA CYS A 87 4.97 -5.75 7.15
C CYS A 87 5.24 -5.56 8.63
N ASN A 88 4.17 -5.62 9.41
CA ASN A 88 4.22 -5.76 10.85
C ASN A 88 4.84 -7.11 11.23
N ALA A 89 5.85 -7.10 12.10
CA ALA A 89 6.52 -8.33 12.53
C ALA A 89 5.58 -9.31 13.26
N THR A 90 4.54 -8.80 13.92
CA THR A 90 3.60 -9.60 14.70
C THR A 90 2.39 -10.03 13.88
N THR A 91 1.72 -9.07 13.23
CA THR A 91 0.45 -9.34 12.51
C THR A 91 0.69 -9.86 11.09
N ARG A 92 1.92 -9.71 10.55
CA ARG A 92 2.27 -9.99 9.14
C ARG A 92 1.40 -9.22 8.13
N ARG A 93 0.76 -8.14 8.57
CA ARG A 93 -0.01 -7.22 7.72
C ARG A 93 0.90 -6.14 7.14
N VAL A 94 0.59 -5.69 5.94
CA VAL A 94 1.31 -4.58 5.29
C VAL A 94 1.12 -3.29 6.10
N MET A 95 2.23 -2.66 6.51
CA MET A 95 2.22 -1.40 7.25
C MET A 95 2.88 -0.24 6.50
N GLN A 96 3.73 -0.53 5.53
CA GLN A 96 4.36 0.48 4.69
C GLN A 96 4.40 0.02 3.23
N LEU A 97 4.07 0.95 2.33
CA LEU A 97 4.22 0.80 0.89
C LEU A 97 5.01 1.97 0.31
N SER A 98 6.02 1.65 -0.50
CA SER A 98 6.83 2.59 -1.27
C SER A 98 6.71 2.25 -2.75
N LEU A 99 6.19 3.20 -3.51
CA LEU A 99 5.85 3.09 -4.93
C LEU A 99 6.49 4.26 -5.69
N ASN A 100 7.72 4.61 -5.34
CA ASN A 100 8.41 5.81 -5.82
C ASN A 100 8.80 5.64 -7.29
N GLU A 101 8.54 6.66 -8.10
CA GLU A 101 8.92 6.70 -9.53
C GLU A 101 8.52 5.42 -10.30
N THR A 102 7.34 4.87 -9.98
CA THR A 102 6.90 3.57 -10.51
C THR A 102 6.39 3.70 -11.93
N ILE A 103 5.70 4.80 -12.28
CA ILE A 103 5.27 5.05 -13.66
C ILE A 103 6.48 5.24 -14.56
N LYS A 104 6.51 4.54 -15.71
CA LYS A 104 7.57 4.65 -16.70
C LYS A 104 7.03 5.18 -18.03
N PHE A 105 7.58 6.30 -18.49
CA PHE A 105 7.30 6.88 -19.81
C PHE A 105 8.55 6.88 -20.69
N ASN A 106 8.35 6.67 -21.99
CA ASN A 106 9.28 7.07 -23.02
C ASN A 106 9.02 8.56 -23.31
N TYR A 107 10.02 9.42 -23.13
CA TYR A 107 9.93 10.88 -23.35
C TYR A 107 9.38 11.29 -24.73
N SER A 108 9.28 10.34 -25.67
CA SER A 108 8.76 10.50 -27.02
C SER A 108 7.22 10.48 -27.11
N SER A 109 6.55 9.92 -26.11
CA SER A 109 5.09 9.73 -26.05
C SER A 109 4.53 10.47 -24.85
N GLY A 110 4.57 11.80 -24.90
CA GLY A 110 3.85 12.64 -23.94
C GLY A 110 2.35 12.39 -24.07
N SER A 111 1.82 11.39 -23.37
CA SER A 111 0.39 11.21 -23.23
C SER A 111 -0.13 12.41 -22.45
N GLY A 112 -0.76 13.36 -23.15
CA GLY A 112 -1.42 14.53 -22.57
C GLY A 112 -2.67 14.18 -21.75
N SER A 113 -2.83 12.93 -21.34
CA SER A 113 -3.95 12.45 -20.55
C SER A 113 -3.66 12.61 -19.06
N ALA A 114 -4.63 13.12 -18.32
CA ALA A 114 -4.54 13.23 -16.88
C ALA A 114 -4.34 11.84 -16.25
N LEU A 115 -3.25 11.65 -15.51
CA LEU A 115 -3.00 10.45 -14.71
C LEU A 115 -3.67 10.59 -13.36
N LEU A 116 -4.58 9.68 -13.04
CA LEU A 116 -5.37 9.71 -11.82
C LEU A 116 -4.97 8.56 -10.89
N LEU A 117 -4.64 8.88 -9.65
CA LEU A 117 -4.35 7.89 -8.61
C LEU A 117 -5.66 7.24 -8.16
N ASN A 118 -5.75 5.92 -8.29
CA ASN A 118 -6.90 5.16 -7.78
C ASN A 118 -6.68 4.78 -6.31
N MET A 119 -7.29 5.53 -5.41
CA MET A 119 -7.15 5.29 -3.97
C MET A 119 -7.82 4.00 -3.48
N SER A 120 -8.77 3.46 -4.24
CA SER A 120 -9.47 2.21 -3.87
C SER A 120 -8.51 1.02 -3.80
N LEU A 121 -7.40 1.07 -4.54
CA LEU A 121 -6.36 0.03 -4.54
C LEU A 121 -5.72 -0.17 -3.15
N PHE A 122 -5.79 0.84 -2.27
CA PHE A 122 -5.16 0.77 -0.96
C PHE A 122 -6.12 0.32 0.16
N HIS A 123 -7.41 0.14 -0.13
CA HIS A 123 -8.42 -0.21 0.88
C HIS A 123 -8.15 -1.52 1.65
N PRO A 124 -7.58 -2.57 1.02
CA PRO A 124 -7.30 -3.83 1.73
C PRO A 124 -6.22 -3.72 2.82
N PHE A 125 -5.40 -2.65 2.82
CA PHE A 125 -4.30 -2.48 3.77
C PHE A 125 -4.74 -1.75 5.05
N GLU A 126 -5.49 -2.45 5.91
CA GLU A 126 -6.10 -1.88 7.12
C GLU A 126 -5.09 -1.39 8.18
N GLU A 127 -3.87 -1.95 8.16
CA GLU A 127 -2.75 -1.57 9.04
C GLU A 127 -1.75 -0.61 8.36
N LEU A 128 -2.07 -0.06 7.18
CA LEU A 128 -1.16 0.82 6.46
C LEU A 128 -0.93 2.12 7.24
N GLN A 129 0.33 2.37 7.59
CA GLN A 129 0.78 3.55 8.33
C GLN A 129 1.57 4.52 7.48
N ARG A 130 2.25 4.03 6.43
CA ARG A 130 3.05 4.85 5.51
C ARG A 130 2.78 4.48 4.07
N LEU A 131 2.50 5.49 3.25
CA LEU A 131 2.36 5.37 1.81
C LEU A 131 3.23 6.42 1.13
N ASP A 132 4.22 5.96 0.37
CA ASP A 132 5.11 6.80 -0.43
C ASP A 132 4.81 6.59 -1.92
N LEU A 133 4.42 7.65 -2.63
CA LEU A 133 4.10 7.70 -4.06
C LEU A 133 4.81 8.84 -4.82
N PRO A 134 6.02 9.30 -4.45
CA PRO A 134 6.64 10.42 -5.13
C PRO A 134 7.05 10.07 -6.56
N GLY A 135 7.10 11.06 -7.46
CA GLY A 135 7.65 10.90 -8.81
C GLY A 135 6.75 10.10 -9.76
N ASN A 136 5.44 10.03 -9.53
CA ASN A 136 4.50 9.23 -10.32
C ASN A 136 3.60 10.04 -11.25
N TRP A 137 3.87 11.33 -11.45
CA TRP A 137 3.22 12.13 -12.49
C TRP A 137 1.68 12.22 -12.33
N PHE A 138 1.14 11.93 -11.14
CA PHE A 138 -0.30 11.99 -10.90
C PHE A 138 -0.77 13.45 -10.90
N THR A 139 -1.90 13.69 -11.55
CA THR A 139 -2.54 15.02 -11.67
C THR A 139 -3.79 15.16 -10.79
N GLY A 140 -4.35 14.03 -10.34
CA GLY A 140 -5.58 14.00 -9.57
C GLY A 140 -5.88 12.62 -8.99
N ILE A 141 -7.01 12.53 -8.28
CA ILE A 141 -7.50 11.27 -7.69
C ILE A 141 -8.67 10.76 -8.53
N TYR A 142 -8.71 9.46 -8.78
CA TYR A 142 -9.88 8.80 -9.34
C TYR A 142 -10.87 8.45 -8.22
N GLU A 143 -12.11 8.93 -8.34
CA GLU A 143 -13.21 8.57 -7.44
C GLU A 143 -14.10 7.47 -8.03
N ASN A 144 -14.24 6.37 -7.30
CA ASN A 144 -15.39 5.49 -7.45
C ASN A 144 -16.40 5.81 -6.33
N ARG A 145 -17.58 6.32 -6.69
CA ARG A 145 -18.62 6.75 -5.73
C ARG A 145 -19.14 5.64 -4.80
N ALA A 146 -18.79 4.38 -5.05
CA ALA A 146 -19.14 3.25 -4.20
C ALA A 146 -18.23 3.10 -2.97
N TYR A 147 -17.06 3.74 -2.95
CA TYR A 147 -16.09 3.60 -1.86
C TYR A 147 -15.64 4.97 -1.35
N ASP A 148 -15.83 5.21 -0.05
CA ASP A 148 -15.56 6.47 0.62
C ASP A 148 -14.05 6.83 0.65
N SER A 149 -13.55 7.52 -0.37
CA SER A 149 -12.34 8.38 -0.32
C SER A 149 -11.09 7.75 0.36
N PHE A 150 -10.13 8.56 0.82
CA PHE A 150 -9.04 8.07 1.68
C PHE A 150 -9.52 7.61 3.07
N GLY A 151 -10.82 7.74 3.36
CA GLY A 151 -11.40 7.51 4.67
C GLY A 151 -11.19 6.10 5.21
N SER A 152 -10.95 5.08 4.39
CA SER A 152 -10.66 3.71 4.82
C SER A 152 -9.30 3.55 5.49
N LEU A 153 -8.32 4.40 5.16
CA LEU A 153 -6.94 4.32 5.65
C LEU A 153 -6.79 4.96 7.04
N LYS A 154 -7.54 4.43 8.01
CA LYS A 154 -7.66 4.98 9.38
C LYS A 154 -6.35 5.00 10.16
N GLN A 155 -5.39 4.15 9.80
CA GLN A 155 -4.09 4.06 10.48
C GLN A 155 -2.99 4.88 9.81
N LEU A 156 -3.25 5.49 8.65
CA LEU A 156 -2.23 6.20 7.89
C LEU A 156 -1.67 7.39 8.68
N LYS A 157 -0.36 7.36 8.94
CA LYS A 157 0.38 8.38 9.70
C LYS A 157 1.25 9.24 8.79
N MET A 158 1.75 8.68 7.70
CA MET A 158 2.56 9.39 6.74
C MET A 158 2.09 9.13 5.31
N LEU A 159 1.90 10.21 4.57
CA LEU A 159 1.59 10.19 3.15
C LEU A 159 2.56 11.10 2.42
N ASN A 160 3.29 10.54 1.46
CA ASN A 160 4.18 11.27 0.58
C ASN A 160 3.69 11.22 -0.86
N LEU A 161 3.30 12.39 -1.37
CA LEU A 161 2.85 12.62 -2.74
C LEU A 161 3.75 13.64 -3.45
N GLY A 162 4.99 13.82 -2.97
CA GLY A 162 5.93 14.78 -3.54
C GLY A 162 6.25 14.50 -5.00
N ASP A 163 6.77 15.47 -5.74
CA ASP A 163 7.18 15.29 -7.14
C ASP A 163 6.07 14.66 -8.01
N ASN A 164 4.90 15.30 -8.00
CA ASN A 164 3.74 14.93 -8.80
C ASN A 164 3.14 16.22 -9.39
N PHE A 165 1.96 16.13 -10.03
CA PHE A 165 1.29 17.28 -10.64
C PHE A 165 -0.05 17.61 -9.95
N PHE A 166 -0.19 17.30 -8.67
CA PHE A 166 -1.42 17.61 -7.93
C PHE A 166 -1.59 19.12 -7.74
N ASN A 167 -2.85 19.57 -7.80
CA ASN A 167 -3.24 20.93 -7.45
C ASN A 167 -4.21 20.93 -6.26
N ASP A 168 -4.74 22.09 -5.88
CA ASP A 168 -5.65 22.26 -4.74
C ASP A 168 -6.88 21.33 -4.75
N SER A 169 -7.23 20.70 -5.88
CA SER A 169 -8.32 19.72 -5.99
C SER A 169 -8.09 18.44 -5.18
N ILE A 170 -6.85 18.09 -4.82
CA ILE A 170 -6.57 16.92 -3.96
C ILE A 170 -6.97 17.14 -2.50
N LEU A 171 -7.05 18.40 -2.06
CA LEU A 171 -7.15 18.70 -0.64
C LEU A 171 -8.43 18.16 0.05
N PRO A 172 -9.64 18.21 -0.55
CA PRO A 172 -10.84 17.61 0.06
C PRO A 172 -10.68 16.12 0.38
N TYR A 173 -9.92 15.40 -0.45
CA TYR A 173 -9.64 13.98 -0.27
C TYR A 173 -8.70 13.74 0.92
N LEU A 174 -7.64 14.53 1.00
CA LEU A 174 -6.68 14.48 2.11
C LEU A 174 -7.34 14.81 3.44
N ASN A 175 -8.37 15.66 3.44
CA ASN A 175 -9.13 16.03 4.64
C ASN A 175 -9.79 14.83 5.36
N THR A 176 -9.88 13.67 4.72
CA THR A 176 -10.49 12.45 5.30
C THR A 176 -9.48 11.60 6.08
N LEU A 177 -8.18 11.85 5.91
CA LEU A 177 -7.07 11.13 6.54
C LEU A 177 -6.78 11.63 7.97
N THR A 178 -7.79 11.58 8.83
CA THR A 178 -7.74 12.18 10.17
C THR A 178 -6.61 11.69 11.09
N SER A 179 -5.95 10.57 10.78
CA SER A 179 -4.81 10.02 11.53
C SER A 179 -3.44 10.57 11.12
N LEU A 180 -3.34 11.33 10.02
CA LEU A 180 -2.07 11.78 9.47
C LEU A 180 -1.30 12.67 10.44
N THR A 181 0.01 12.43 10.48
CA THR A 181 0.99 13.22 11.22
C THR A 181 2.00 13.90 10.30
N THR A 182 2.28 13.30 9.14
CA THR A 182 3.20 13.82 8.13
C THR A 182 2.54 13.78 6.76
N LEU A 183 2.47 14.92 6.10
CA LEU A 183 1.98 15.07 4.73
C LEU A 183 3.04 15.79 3.90
N ILE A 184 3.54 15.13 2.87
CA ILE A 184 4.49 15.70 1.92
C ILE A 184 3.78 15.91 0.59
N LEU A 185 3.70 17.17 0.18
CA LEU A 185 3.15 17.64 -1.09
C LEU A 185 4.19 18.49 -1.83
N SER A 186 5.48 18.27 -1.56
CA SER A 186 6.56 19.05 -2.18
C SER A 186 6.55 18.87 -3.70
N ASP A 187 7.04 19.85 -4.45
CA ASP A 187 7.19 19.76 -5.91
C ASP A 187 5.90 19.30 -6.61
N ASN A 188 4.81 20.03 -6.34
CA ASN A 188 3.51 19.84 -6.97
C ASN A 188 3.02 21.18 -7.55
N SER A 189 1.75 21.25 -7.96
CA SER A 189 1.06 22.46 -8.45
C SER A 189 0.03 23.00 -7.43
N ILE A 190 0.30 22.88 -6.13
CA ILE A 190 -0.56 23.42 -5.06
C ILE A 190 -0.49 24.95 -5.08
N GLU A 191 -1.65 25.62 -5.08
CA GLU A 191 -1.76 27.09 -5.07
C GLU A 191 -1.97 27.62 -3.65
N GLY A 192 -2.42 26.76 -2.73
CA GLY A 192 -2.56 27.08 -1.33
C GLY A 192 -3.90 27.75 -0.97
N SER A 193 -4.73 28.09 -1.97
CA SER A 193 -5.95 28.88 -1.79
C SER A 193 -7.01 28.13 -0.98
N ARG A 194 -7.04 26.79 -1.08
CA ARG A 194 -8.00 25.90 -0.42
C ARG A 194 -7.41 25.12 0.76
N THR A 195 -6.11 25.24 1.04
CA THR A 195 -5.42 24.38 2.01
C THR A 195 -5.96 24.53 3.43
N LYS A 196 -6.45 25.73 3.80
CA LYS A 196 -7.08 25.93 5.10
C LYS A 196 -8.33 25.05 5.28
N GLN A 197 -9.23 25.05 4.31
CA GLN A 197 -10.45 24.24 4.39
C GLN A 197 -10.16 22.76 4.14
N GLY A 198 -9.27 22.47 3.20
CA GLY A 198 -8.97 21.11 2.76
C GLY A 198 -8.09 20.30 3.72
N LEU A 199 -7.45 20.92 4.71
CA LEU A 199 -6.69 20.20 5.75
C LEU A 199 -7.28 20.39 7.15
N ALA A 200 -8.49 20.96 7.27
CA ALA A 200 -9.06 21.38 8.55
C ALA A 200 -9.30 20.23 9.54
N ASN A 201 -9.50 19.00 9.05
CA ASN A 201 -9.74 17.82 9.89
C ASN A 201 -8.46 17.06 10.26
N LEU A 202 -7.29 17.46 9.73
CA LEU A 202 -6.01 16.81 10.01
C LEU A 202 -5.42 17.28 11.35
N ARG A 203 -6.14 16.99 12.45
CA ARG A 203 -5.86 17.50 13.79
C ARG A 203 -4.55 17.02 14.40
N TYR A 204 -3.99 15.92 13.89
CA TYR A 204 -2.73 15.36 14.35
C TYR A 204 -1.55 15.69 13.41
N LEU A 205 -1.77 16.52 12.38
CA LEU A 205 -0.73 16.86 11.42
C LEU A 205 0.35 17.72 12.09
N GLN A 206 1.58 17.21 12.09
CA GLN A 206 2.75 17.84 12.69
C GLN A 206 3.70 18.38 11.62
N VAL A 207 3.81 17.65 10.50
CA VAL A 207 4.67 18.00 9.38
C VAL A 207 3.83 18.17 8.13
N LEU A 208 3.90 19.35 7.53
CA LEU A 208 3.33 19.67 6.23
C LEU A 208 4.43 20.25 5.35
N ASP A 209 4.85 19.49 4.35
CA ASP A 209 5.82 19.97 3.36
C ASP A 209 5.08 20.43 2.09
N LEU A 210 5.23 21.72 1.79
CA LEU A 210 4.69 22.38 0.60
C LEU A 210 5.81 23.03 -0.24
N SER A 211 7.07 22.70 0.03
CA SER A 211 8.21 23.21 -0.74
C SER A 211 8.07 22.90 -2.23
N GLY A 212 8.70 23.69 -3.11
CA GLY A 212 8.60 23.47 -4.55
C GLY A 212 7.24 23.81 -5.21
N ASN A 213 6.20 24.16 -4.44
CA ASN A 213 4.92 24.64 -4.99
C ASN A 213 4.98 26.15 -5.27
N PHE A 214 5.32 26.52 -6.50
CA PHE A 214 5.66 27.89 -6.90
C PHE A 214 4.49 28.90 -6.87
N ASN A 215 3.24 28.43 -6.91
CA ASN A 215 2.06 29.30 -6.90
C ASN A 215 1.56 29.63 -5.47
N ILE A 216 2.20 29.12 -4.42
CA ILE A 216 1.77 29.40 -3.04
C ILE A 216 2.09 30.85 -2.66
N THR A 217 1.04 31.61 -2.36
CA THR A 217 1.17 33.00 -1.89
C THR A 217 1.40 33.08 -0.37
N SER A 218 2.01 34.18 0.09
CA SER A 218 2.17 34.49 1.52
C SER A 218 0.85 34.54 2.29
N GLY A 219 -0.23 34.97 1.62
CA GLY A 219 -1.59 34.98 2.18
C GLY A 219 -2.12 33.57 2.47
N SER A 220 -1.84 32.60 1.60
CA SER A 220 -2.19 31.19 1.77
C SER A 220 -1.48 30.58 3.00
N LEU A 221 -0.17 30.80 3.13
CA LEU A 221 0.64 30.30 4.25
C LEU A 221 0.19 30.86 5.61
N THR A 222 -0.15 32.15 5.66
CA THR A 222 -0.65 32.80 6.89
C THR A 222 -1.95 32.17 7.39
N ARG A 223 -2.79 31.65 6.48
CA ARG A 223 -4.03 30.95 6.83
C ARG A 223 -3.76 29.54 7.37
N LEU A 224 -2.69 28.88 6.91
CA LEU A 224 -2.27 27.55 7.35
C LEU A 224 -1.62 27.55 8.73
N GLY A 225 -0.76 28.53 9.03
CA GLY A 225 -0.11 28.63 10.34
C GLY A 225 -1.07 28.81 11.53
N ARG A 226 -2.35 29.11 11.27
CA ARG A 226 -3.42 29.15 12.29
C ARG A 226 -4.05 27.77 12.57
N LEU A 227 -3.85 26.77 11.71
CA LEU A 227 -4.42 25.42 11.84
C LEU A 227 -3.45 24.42 12.48
N LEU A 228 -2.15 24.59 12.26
CA LEU A 228 -1.09 23.70 12.78
C LEU A 228 -0.65 24.06 14.21
N ARG A 229 -1.54 24.66 15.02
CA ARG A 229 -1.29 25.08 16.40
C ARG A 229 -2.19 24.36 17.37
#